data_AF-A0AAU7CA91-F1
#
_entry.id   AF-A0AAU7CA91-F1
#
_cell.length_a   1.000
_cell.length_b   1.000
_cell.length_c   1.000
_cell.angle_alpha   90.00
_cell.angle_beta   90.00
_cell.angle_gamma   90.00
#
_symmetry.space_group_name_H-M   'P 1'
#
loop_
_entity.id
_entity.type
_entity.pdbx_description
1 polymer ?
#
loop_
_entity_poly.entity_id
_entity_poly.type
_entity_poly.pdbx_seq_one_letter_code
_entity_poly.pdbx_strand_id
1 'polypeptide(L)'
;MANLPLIIHERLGNWARQLRPRLAAWPIRLTESRSLADLERALAGTACPILVIDLDRRPRAGLDDLERATRRAPSALILVLDPGAHDGVAVLARELGAAHVFSGVVTPPAVARLLERWIVLAQRRTEADGWSSARKPEPESEPWNWLAPYLIAPRPGPTWPPNAHPLDSTPPGTPTLR
;
A
#
# COMPACT_ATOMS: atom_id res chain seq x y z
N MET A 1 12.91 1.82 -17.41
CA MET A 1 13.09 2.71 -16.23
C MET A 1 11.73 3.22 -15.80
N ALA A 2 11.39 3.13 -14.52
CA ALA A 2 10.10 3.58 -14.02
C ALA A 2 10.00 5.11 -14.12
N ASN A 3 8.96 5.60 -14.79
CA ASN A 3 8.71 7.03 -14.97
C ASN A 3 7.97 7.56 -13.75
N LEU A 4 8.71 8.06 -12.76
CA LEU A 4 8.16 8.41 -11.45
C LEU A 4 7.20 9.61 -11.54
N PRO A 5 6.01 9.55 -10.90
CA PRO A 5 5.10 10.69 -10.86
C PRO A 5 5.67 11.80 -9.97
N LEU A 6 5.91 12.97 -10.55
CA LEU A 6 6.12 14.21 -9.82
C LEU A 6 4.96 15.15 -10.13
N ILE A 7 4.14 15.46 -9.12
CA ILE A 7 2.97 16.30 -9.26
C ILE A 7 3.26 17.64 -8.59
N ILE A 8 3.05 18.73 -9.32
CA ILE A 8 3.17 20.08 -8.78
C ILE A 8 1.76 20.67 -8.74
N HIS A 9 1.22 20.81 -7.53
CA HIS A 9 -0.06 21.43 -7.27
C HIS A 9 0.14 22.91 -6.94
N GLU A 10 -0.15 23.78 -7.90
CA GLU A 10 -0.02 25.23 -7.78
C GLU A 10 -1.01 25.94 -8.71
N ARG A 11 -1.31 27.22 -8.46
CA ARG A 11 -2.22 27.99 -9.35
C ARG A 11 -1.53 28.60 -10.57
N LEU A 12 -0.30 29.06 -10.40
CA LEU A 12 0.34 30.00 -11.33
C LEU A 12 1.30 29.33 -12.33
N GLY A 13 1.69 28.07 -12.09
CA GLY A 13 2.64 27.35 -12.94
C GLY A 13 4.07 27.91 -12.86
N ASN A 14 4.42 28.57 -11.75
CA ASN A 14 5.72 29.15 -11.51
C ASN A 14 6.73 28.06 -11.14
N TRP A 15 6.36 27.18 -10.20
CA TRP A 15 7.21 26.10 -9.73
C TRP A 15 7.49 25.09 -10.84
N ALA A 16 6.48 24.66 -11.58
CA ALA A 16 6.65 23.74 -12.70
C ALA A 16 7.61 24.28 -13.75
N ARG A 17 7.48 25.57 -14.11
CA ARG A 17 8.37 26.23 -15.07
C ARG A 17 9.81 26.29 -14.59
N GLN A 18 10.02 26.57 -13.31
CA GLN A 18 11.35 26.70 -12.72
C GLN A 18 12.01 25.33 -12.45
N LEU A 19 11.22 24.32 -12.07
CA LEU A 19 11.73 23.00 -11.73
C LEU A 19 11.97 22.11 -12.96
N ARG A 20 11.17 22.23 -14.02
CA ARG A 20 11.34 21.46 -15.26
C ARG A 20 12.79 21.42 -15.78
N PRO A 21 13.47 22.55 -16.06
CA PRO A 21 14.84 22.51 -16.58
C PRO A 21 15.84 21.94 -15.58
N ARG A 22 15.58 22.06 -14.27
CA ARG A 22 16.47 21.55 -13.21
C ARG A 22 16.36 20.03 -13.05
N LEU A 23 15.19 19.47 -13.35
CA LEU A 23 14.90 18.04 -13.20
C LEU A 23 14.93 17.27 -14.53
N ALA A 24 15.33 17.91 -15.64
CA ALA A 24 15.27 17.32 -16.98
C ALA A 24 16.13 16.06 -17.16
N ALA A 25 17.19 15.90 -16.36
CA ALA A 25 18.06 14.73 -16.38
C ALA A 25 17.45 13.49 -15.69
N TRP A 26 16.34 13.65 -14.96
CA TRP A 26 15.72 12.58 -14.18
C TRP A 26 14.58 11.89 -14.94
N PRO A 27 14.39 10.57 -14.78
CA PRO A 27 13.31 9.81 -15.42
C PRO A 27 11.98 10.03 -14.68
N ILE A 28 11.45 11.26 -14.75
CA ILE A 28 10.23 11.68 -14.06
C ILE A 28 9.12 12.10 -15.03
N ARG A 29 7.87 11.84 -14.63
CA ARG A 29 6.66 12.35 -15.27
C ARG A 29 6.15 13.54 -14.48
N LEU A 30 6.58 14.74 -14.87
CA LEU A 30 6.13 15.97 -14.24
C LEU A 30 4.73 16.34 -14.72
N THR A 31 3.77 16.39 -13.79
CA THR A 31 2.38 16.79 -14.04
C THR A 31 2.03 18.03 -13.23
N GLU A 32 1.36 19.00 -13.85
CA GLU A 32 0.82 20.17 -13.16
C GLU A 32 -0.63 19.89 -12.74
N SER A 33 -1.00 20.35 -11.55
CA SER A 33 -2.38 20.37 -11.07
C SER A 33 -2.72 21.77 -10.57
N ARG A 34 -3.88 22.30 -10.97
CA ARG A 34 -4.35 23.66 -10.61
C ARG A 34 -5.66 23.66 -9.83
N SER A 35 -6.24 22.48 -9.64
CA SER A 35 -7.49 22.26 -8.93
C SER A 35 -7.43 20.93 -8.17
N LEU A 36 -8.29 20.77 -7.16
CA LEU A 36 -8.40 19.52 -6.43
C LEU A 36 -8.73 18.34 -7.37
N ALA A 37 -9.64 18.53 -8.33
CA ALA A 37 -10.00 17.49 -9.30
C ALA A 37 -8.80 17.05 -10.16
N ASP A 38 -7.94 18.00 -10.57
CA ASP A 38 -6.72 17.67 -11.31
C ASP A 38 -5.71 16.96 -10.42
N LEU A 39 -5.62 17.33 -9.14
CA LEU A 39 -4.75 16.68 -8.17
C LEU A 39 -5.17 15.22 -7.95
N GLU A 40 -6.46 14.99 -7.70
CA GLU A 40 -7.02 13.66 -7.50
C GLU A 40 -6.83 12.78 -8.74
N ARG A 41 -7.03 13.34 -9.94
CA ARG A 41 -6.78 12.64 -11.21
C ARG A 41 -5.30 12.30 -11.38
N ALA A 42 -4.40 13.22 -11.05
CA ALA A 42 -2.96 13.01 -11.17
C ALA A 42 -2.42 11.95 -10.18
N LEU A 43 -3.02 11.86 -8.98
CA LEU A 43 -2.67 10.87 -7.96
C LEU A 43 -3.25 9.47 -8.25
N ALA A 44 -4.37 9.38 -8.97
CA ALA A 44 -5.06 8.13 -9.21
C ALA A 44 -4.15 7.08 -9.92
N GLY A 45 -4.04 5.90 -9.31
CA GLY A 45 -3.27 4.78 -9.87
C GLY A 45 -1.75 4.98 -9.86
N THR A 46 -1.24 5.94 -9.10
CA THR A 46 0.22 6.18 -8.98
C THR A 46 0.81 5.47 -7.76
N ALA A 47 1.96 4.82 -7.95
CA ALA A 47 2.76 4.24 -6.87
C ALA A 47 3.79 5.27 -6.40
N CYS A 48 3.86 5.49 -5.08
CA CYS A 48 4.82 6.37 -4.40
C CYS A 48 5.04 7.74 -5.10
N PRO A 49 3.98 8.53 -5.37
CA PRO A 49 4.13 9.81 -6.05
C PRO A 49 4.91 10.81 -5.19
N ILE A 50 5.65 11.69 -5.86
CA ILE A 50 6.22 12.88 -5.23
C ILE A 50 5.28 14.04 -5.50
N LEU A 51 4.86 14.75 -4.46
CA LEU A 51 3.90 15.84 -4.56
C LEU A 51 4.49 17.11 -3.98
N VAL A 52 4.36 18.22 -4.72
CA VAL A 52 4.67 19.57 -4.23
C VAL A 52 3.35 20.34 -4.18
N ILE A 53 3.00 20.88 -3.01
CA ILE A 53 1.81 21.72 -2.81
C ILE A 53 2.30 23.14 -2.48
N ASP A 54 2.00 24.09 -3.36
CA ASP A 54 2.20 25.51 -3.08
C ASP A 54 0.94 26.12 -2.46
N LEU A 55 1.05 26.56 -1.21
CA LEU A 55 -0.06 27.18 -0.49
C LEU A 55 -0.36 28.59 -1.01
N ASP A 56 0.64 29.28 -1.58
CA ASP A 56 0.55 30.67 -2.03
C ASP A 56 -0.20 31.55 -1.00
N ARG A 57 -1.28 32.23 -1.38
CA ARG A 57 -2.13 33.06 -0.48
C ARG A 57 -3.34 32.32 0.08
N ARG A 58 -3.36 30.98 0.04
CA ARG A 58 -4.54 30.16 0.39
C ARG A 58 -4.15 28.98 1.28
N PRO A 59 -3.55 29.20 2.46
CA PRO A 59 -3.07 28.14 3.33
C PRO A 59 -4.18 27.14 3.71
N ARG A 60 -5.38 27.63 4.05
CA ARG A 60 -6.50 26.75 4.42
C ARG A 60 -6.87 25.76 3.30
N ALA A 61 -7.12 26.27 2.09
CA ALA A 61 -7.50 25.43 0.96
C ALA A 61 -6.38 24.45 0.59
N GLY A 62 -5.13 24.90 0.60
CA GLY A 62 -3.99 24.01 0.31
C GLY A 62 -3.76 22.93 1.38
N LEU A 63 -4.08 23.20 2.65
CA LEU A 63 -4.06 22.20 3.72
C LEU A 63 -5.22 21.21 3.60
N ASP A 64 -6.41 21.66 3.20
CA ASP A 64 -7.54 20.77 2.88
C ASP A 64 -7.17 19.83 1.69
N ASP A 65 -6.51 20.37 0.67
CA ASP A 65 -6.01 19.60 -0.48
C ASP A 65 -4.90 18.62 -0.06
N LEU A 66 -4.00 19.02 0.85
CA LEU A 66 -2.98 18.14 1.45
C LEU A 66 -3.61 16.95 2.17
N GLU A 67 -4.58 17.18 3.05
CA GLU A 67 -5.24 16.11 3.80
C GLU A 67 -5.89 15.09 2.84
N ARG A 68 -6.56 15.59 1.78
CA ARG A 68 -7.14 14.74 0.73
C ARG A 68 -6.07 13.96 -0.04
N ALA A 69 -4.96 14.60 -0.40
CA ALA A 69 -3.86 13.95 -1.09
C ALA A 69 -3.23 12.85 -0.24
N THR A 70 -2.98 13.09 1.05
CA THR A 70 -2.43 12.10 1.99
C THR A 70 -3.35 10.88 2.10
N ARG A 71 -4.68 11.08 2.21
CA ARG A 71 -5.64 9.96 2.21
C ARG A 71 -5.64 9.19 0.90
N ARG A 72 -5.52 9.88 -0.24
CA ARG A 72 -5.61 9.27 -1.57
C ARG A 72 -4.35 8.50 -1.95
N ALA A 73 -3.18 8.99 -1.53
CA ALA A 73 -1.88 8.38 -1.80
C ALA A 73 -1.02 8.37 -0.52
N PRO A 74 -1.27 7.43 0.42
CA PRO A 74 -0.55 7.37 1.70
C PRO A 74 0.96 7.16 1.57
N SER A 75 1.42 6.61 0.45
CA SER A 75 2.84 6.42 0.15
C SER A 75 3.54 7.65 -0.44
N ALA A 76 2.80 8.75 -0.66
CA ALA A 76 3.33 9.95 -1.28
C ALA A 76 4.42 10.63 -0.44
N LEU A 77 5.44 11.16 -1.11
CA LEU A 77 6.39 12.09 -0.52
C LEU A 77 5.91 13.51 -0.79
N ILE A 78 5.34 14.17 0.22
CA ILE A 78 4.66 15.46 0.06
C ILE A 78 5.52 16.60 0.62
N LEU A 79 5.84 17.57 -0.24
CA LEU A 79 6.47 18.83 0.10
C LEU A 79 5.42 19.94 0.09
N VAL A 80 5.31 20.68 1.19
CA VAL A 80 4.47 21.89 1.27
C VAL A 80 5.35 23.13 1.22
N LEU A 81 4.97 24.09 0.38
CA LEU A 81 5.58 25.41 0.28
C LEU A 81 4.61 26.44 0.85
N ASP A 82 5.03 27.10 1.92
CA ASP A 82 4.30 28.15 2.61
C ASP A 82 5.06 29.48 2.49
N PRO A 83 4.98 30.18 1.34
CA PRO A 83 5.76 31.40 1.12
C PRO A 83 5.39 32.53 2.08
N GLY A 84 4.17 32.51 2.62
CA GLY A 84 3.70 33.50 3.60
C GLY A 84 4.25 33.30 5.02
N ALA A 85 4.94 32.19 5.29
CA ALA A 85 5.43 31.83 6.62
C ALA A 85 4.35 31.98 7.71
N HIS A 86 3.18 31.41 7.45
CA HIS A 86 2.03 31.55 8.33
C HIS A 86 2.25 30.75 9.62
N ASP A 87 1.96 31.37 10.76
CA ASP A 87 2.10 30.73 12.07
C ASP A 87 1.27 29.44 12.15
N GLY A 88 1.88 28.38 12.67
CA GLY A 88 1.25 27.07 12.86
C GLY A 88 1.06 26.23 11.60
N VAL A 89 1.13 26.81 10.39
CA VAL A 89 0.93 26.06 9.12
C VAL A 89 1.95 24.95 8.96
N ALA A 90 3.21 25.18 9.32
CA ALA A 90 4.25 24.15 9.20
C ALA A 90 4.03 22.97 10.16
N VAL A 91 3.44 23.19 11.33
CA VAL A 91 3.11 22.12 12.29
C VAL A 91 1.94 21.33 11.74
N LEU A 92 0.85 22.02 11.40
CA LEU A 92 -0.37 21.40 10.89
C LEU A 92 -0.12 20.63 9.58
N ALA A 93 0.66 21.18 8.65
CA ALA A 93 1.00 20.48 7.41
C ALA A 93 1.69 19.13 7.68
N ARG A 94 2.60 19.07 8.67
CA ARG A 94 3.28 17.82 9.04
C ARG A 94 2.31 16.83 9.67
N GLU A 95 1.43 17.29 10.56
CA GLU A 95 0.37 16.47 11.16
C GLU A 95 -0.57 15.87 10.09
N LEU A 96 -0.83 16.62 9.01
CA LEU A 96 -1.62 16.18 7.85
C LEU A 96 -0.84 15.28 6.87
N GLY A 97 0.42 14.95 7.14
CA GLY A 97 1.22 14.01 6.35
C GLY A 97 2.24 14.64 5.41
N ALA A 98 2.51 15.95 5.49
CA ALA A 98 3.63 16.55 4.77
C ALA A 98 4.96 15.98 5.29
N ALA A 99 5.74 15.38 4.38
CA ALA A 99 7.07 14.87 4.69
C ALA A 99 8.08 16.00 4.92
N HIS A 100 7.88 17.15 4.25
CA HIS A 100 8.68 18.36 4.47
C HIS A 100 7.87 19.62 4.22
N VAL A 101 8.25 20.71 4.90
CA VAL A 101 7.62 22.02 4.75
C VAL A 101 8.71 23.08 4.65
N PHE A 102 8.66 23.91 3.61
CA PHE A 102 9.39 25.17 3.55
C PHE A 102 8.45 26.33 3.88
N SER A 103 8.75 27.07 4.94
CA SER A 103 8.07 28.31 5.28
C SER A 103 8.93 29.52 4.93
N GLY A 104 8.30 30.56 4.37
CA GLY A 104 8.96 31.77 3.90
C GLY A 104 9.56 31.62 2.49
N VAL A 105 10.46 32.54 2.15
CA VAL A 105 11.07 32.61 0.81
C VAL A 105 11.98 31.40 0.58
N VAL A 106 11.62 30.57 -0.41
CA VAL A 106 12.39 29.40 -0.81
C VAL A 106 12.80 29.51 -2.28
N THR A 107 14.02 29.07 -2.58
CA THR A 107 14.58 29.17 -3.93
C THR A 107 14.35 27.91 -4.75
N PRO A 108 14.16 28.01 -6.07
CA PRO A 108 14.01 26.85 -6.94
C PRO A 108 15.15 25.82 -6.88
N PRO A 109 16.43 26.21 -6.77
CA PRO A 109 17.51 25.25 -6.56
C PRO A 109 17.39 24.48 -5.23
N ALA A 110 16.90 25.09 -4.16
CA ALA A 110 16.73 24.41 -2.88
C ALA A 110 15.64 23.33 -2.97
N VAL A 111 14.51 23.65 -3.59
CA VAL A 111 13.43 22.69 -3.84
C VAL A 111 13.91 21.57 -4.76
N ALA A 112 14.58 21.90 -5.87
CA ALA A 112 15.10 20.89 -6.80
C ALA A 112 16.02 19.87 -6.11
N ARG A 113 16.99 20.33 -5.30
CA ARG A 113 17.88 19.43 -4.55
C ARG A 113 17.15 18.49 -3.60
N LEU A 114 16.05 18.94 -2.99
CA LEU A 114 15.22 18.07 -2.15
C LEU A 114 14.50 17.02 -3.01
N LEU A 115 13.88 17.45 -4.11
CA LEU A 115 13.18 16.56 -5.03
C LEU A 115 14.11 15.50 -5.63
N GLU A 116 15.34 15.85 -5.99
CA GLU A 116 16.36 14.90 -6.47
C GLU A 116 16.60 13.75 -5.47
N ARG A 117 16.73 14.07 -4.18
CA ARG A 117 16.88 13.05 -3.14
C ARG A 117 15.62 12.19 -3.01
N TRP A 118 14.45 12.81 -3.12
CA TRP A 118 13.17 12.10 -3.05
C TRP A 118 12.90 11.23 -4.28
N ILE A 119 13.37 11.61 -5.46
CA ILE A 119 13.32 10.79 -6.68
C ILE A 119 14.07 9.48 -6.44
N VAL A 120 15.31 9.55 -5.93
CA VAL A 120 16.09 8.34 -5.60
C VAL A 120 15.38 7.49 -4.53
N LEU A 121 14.78 8.11 -3.52
CA LEU A 121 14.03 7.40 -2.48
C LEU A 121 12.78 6.70 -3.03
N ALA A 122 12.01 7.39 -3.87
CA ALA A 122 10.80 6.85 -4.48
C ALA A 122 11.10 5.71 -5.46
N GLN A 123 12.22 5.77 -6.19
CA GLN A 123 12.69 4.67 -7.04
C GLN A 123 12.91 3.41 -6.21
N ARG A 124 13.67 3.53 -5.11
CA ARG A 124 13.95 2.41 -4.21
C ARG A 124 12.69 1.84 -3.58
N ARG A 125 11.73 2.68 -3.17
CA ARG A 125 10.44 2.23 -2.64
C ARG A 125 9.64 1.45 -3.70
N THR A 126 9.56 1.97 -4.92
CA THR A 126 8.85 1.32 -6.02
C THR A 126 9.50 -0.02 -6.40
N GLU A 127 10.82 -0.10 -6.40
CA GLU A 127 11.57 -1.34 -6.64
C GLU A 127 11.36 -2.35 -5.50
N ALA A 128 11.38 -1.89 -4.26
CA ALA A 128 11.13 -2.72 -3.08
C ALA A 128 9.68 -3.24 -3.03
N ASP A 129 8.70 -2.41 -3.38
CA ASP A 129 7.29 -2.81 -3.52
C ASP A 129 7.11 -3.78 -4.71
N GLY A 130 7.90 -3.61 -5.78
CA GLY A 130 7.95 -4.53 -6.91
C GLY A 130 8.49 -5.91 -6.54
N TRP A 131 9.50 -5.98 -5.67
CA TRP A 131 9.99 -7.24 -5.09
C TRP A 131 9.10 -7.78 -3.97
N SER A 132 8.40 -6.90 -3.26
CA SER A 132 7.41 -7.21 -2.23
C SER A 132 6.02 -7.42 -2.81
N SER A 133 5.90 -7.75 -4.10
CA SER A 133 4.74 -8.49 -4.62
C SER A 133 4.74 -9.85 -3.91
N ALA A 134 4.25 -9.81 -2.68
CA ALA A 134 4.13 -10.91 -1.78
C ALA A 134 3.45 -12.04 -2.53
N ARG A 135 4.16 -13.16 -2.57
CA ARG A 135 3.60 -14.51 -2.66
C ARG A 135 2.17 -14.47 -2.14
N LYS A 136 1.20 -14.80 -2.99
CA LYS A 136 -0.20 -15.02 -2.60
C LYS A 136 -0.18 -15.65 -1.21
N PRO A 137 -0.81 -15.07 -0.17
CA PRO A 137 -0.82 -15.72 1.13
C PRO A 137 -1.34 -17.13 0.87
N GLU A 138 -0.51 -18.13 1.16
CA GLU A 138 -1.02 -19.47 1.32
C GLU A 138 -2.21 -19.32 2.28
N PRO A 139 -3.39 -19.86 1.94
CA PRO A 139 -4.55 -19.74 2.80
C PRO A 139 -4.08 -20.10 4.21
N GLU A 140 -4.23 -19.14 5.14
CA GLU A 140 -3.80 -19.32 6.51
C GLU A 140 -4.33 -20.68 6.95
N SER A 141 -3.42 -21.55 7.37
CA SER A 141 -3.83 -22.81 7.98
C SER A 141 -4.75 -22.43 9.12
N GLU A 142 -6.00 -22.91 9.10
CA GLU A 142 -6.97 -22.52 10.11
C GLU A 142 -6.34 -22.74 11.51
N PRO A 143 -6.68 -21.92 12.53
CA PRO A 143 -6.00 -21.96 13.83
C PRO A 143 -6.03 -23.32 14.53
N TRP A 144 -6.84 -24.25 14.03
CA TRP A 144 -7.04 -25.62 14.49
C TRP A 144 -6.44 -26.69 13.55
N ASN A 145 -5.79 -26.33 12.45
CA ASN A 145 -5.13 -27.31 11.55
C ASN A 145 -4.02 -28.10 12.25
N TRP A 146 -3.42 -27.56 13.32
CA TRP A 146 -2.49 -28.31 14.16
C TRP A 146 -3.15 -29.47 14.93
N LEU A 147 -4.48 -29.50 15.03
CA LEU A 147 -5.24 -30.60 15.63
C LEU A 147 -5.45 -31.77 14.66
N ALA A 148 -5.22 -31.59 13.36
CA ALA A 148 -5.47 -32.62 12.34
C ALA A 148 -4.79 -33.99 12.64
N PRO A 149 -3.54 -34.06 13.14
CA PRO A 149 -2.90 -35.32 13.51
C PRO A 149 -3.58 -36.02 14.70
N TYR A 150 -4.30 -35.28 15.54
CA TYR A 150 -4.92 -35.77 16.78
C TYR A 150 -6.41 -36.11 16.62
N LEU A 151 -7.05 -35.59 15.57
CA LEU A 151 -8.45 -35.88 15.26
C LEU A 151 -8.62 -37.22 14.51
N ILE A 152 -7.54 -37.75 13.92
CA ILE A 152 -7.52 -39.08 13.30
C ILE A 152 -6.98 -40.08 14.33
N ALA A 153 -7.70 -40.26 15.43
CA ALA A 153 -7.51 -41.45 16.24
C ALA A 153 -8.36 -42.57 15.64
N PRO A 154 -7.77 -43.66 15.09
CA PRO A 154 -8.55 -44.87 14.85
C PRO A 154 -9.04 -45.36 16.20
N ARG A 155 -10.36 -45.40 16.40
CA ARG A 155 -10.96 -46.08 17.55
C ARG A 155 -10.44 -47.52 17.56
N PRO A 156 -9.71 -47.98 18.59
CA PRO A 156 -9.54 -49.41 18.75
C PRO A 156 -10.93 -49.98 19.04
N GLY A 157 -11.48 -50.71 18.06
CA GLY A 157 -12.63 -51.57 18.29
C GLY A 157 -12.27 -52.63 19.33
N PRO A 158 -13.23 -53.13 20.10
CA PRO A 158 -12.96 -54.17 21.09
C PRO A 158 -12.36 -55.40 20.39
N THR A 159 -11.15 -55.78 20.79
CA THR A 159 -10.46 -57.01 20.37
C THR A 159 -11.14 -58.20 21.03
N TRP A 160 -12.03 -58.87 20.29
CA TRP A 160 -12.48 -60.22 20.63
C TRP A 160 -11.39 -61.23 20.26
N PRO A 161 -11.04 -62.22 21.09
CA PRO A 161 -10.04 -63.21 20.73
C PRO A 161 -10.54 -64.13 19.61
N PRO A 162 -9.63 -64.66 18.77
CA PRO A 162 -9.97 -65.56 17.68
C PRO A 162 -10.19 -66.97 18.24
N ASN A 163 -11.43 -67.46 18.23
CA ASN A 163 -11.66 -68.90 18.28
C ASN A 163 -11.79 -69.42 16.85
N ALA A 164 -10.81 -70.22 16.48
CA ALA A 164 -10.76 -70.99 15.25
C ALA A 164 -12.00 -71.90 15.11
N HIS A 165 -12.54 -71.96 13.89
CA HIS A 165 -13.50 -72.97 13.44
C HIS A 165 -12.89 -74.40 13.50
N PRO A 166 -13.68 -75.47 13.36
CA PRO A 166 -14.09 -75.89 12.01
C PRO A 166 -15.58 -76.24 11.86
N LEU A 167 -16.05 -76.04 10.62
CA LEU A 167 -17.27 -76.60 10.07
C LEU A 167 -17.30 -78.12 10.25
N ASP A 168 -18.46 -78.68 10.62
CA ASP A 168 -18.83 -79.98 10.08
C ASP A 168 -20.31 -80.05 9.73
N SER A 169 -20.55 -80.76 8.66
CA SER A 169 -21.72 -80.78 7.81
C SER A 169 -22.66 -81.89 8.25
N THR A 170 -23.98 -81.68 8.19
CA THR A 170 -24.95 -82.57 7.50
C THR A 170 -26.42 -82.23 7.85
N PRO A 171 -27.35 -82.31 6.88
CA PRO A 171 -28.81 -82.23 7.10
C PRO A 171 -29.38 -83.64 7.39
N PRO A 172 -30.59 -83.78 7.97
CA PRO A 172 -31.76 -84.04 7.10
C PRO A 172 -33.15 -83.64 7.68
N GLY A 173 -34.14 -83.56 6.78
CA GLY A 173 -35.43 -84.27 6.89
C GLY A 173 -36.44 -83.90 7.99
N THR A 174 -37.58 -83.36 7.55
CA THR A 174 -38.94 -83.36 8.15
C THR A 174 -39.36 -84.71 8.77
N PRO A 175 -40.32 -84.79 9.74
CA PRO A 175 -41.71 -84.30 9.55
C PRO A 175 -42.50 -83.79 10.78
N THR A 176 -43.60 -83.11 10.43
CA THR A 176 -44.94 -82.92 11.05
C THR A 176 -45.23 -83.52 12.43
N LEU A 177 -45.95 -82.78 13.29
CA LEU A 177 -47.07 -83.30 14.10
C LEU A 177 -47.95 -82.18 14.70
N ARG A 178 -49.23 -82.22 14.29
CA ARG A 178 -50.50 -81.70 14.86
C ARG A 178 -50.72 -80.20 15.05
#